data_AF-A0AAP9KNF7-F1
#
_entry.id   AF-A0AAP9KNF7-F1
#
_cell.length_a   1.000
_cell.length_b   1.000
_cell.length_c   1.000
_cell.angle_alpha   90.00
_cell.angle_beta   90.00
_cell.angle_gamma   90.00
#
_symmetry.space_group_name_H-M   'P 1'
#
loop_
_entity.id
_entity.type
_entity.pdbx_description
1 polymer ?
#
loop_
_entity_poly.entity_id
_entity_poly.type
_entity_poly.pdbx_seq_one_letter_code
_entity_poly.pdbx_strand_id
1 'polypeptide(L)' 'MLMTIRCSRCGCARFFYTLNGTKLTREQHHGACCAACRKPLNLRDVVLPIPRTFPAAFTNAD' A
#
# COMPACT_ATOMS: atom_id res chain seq x y z
N MET A 1 10.83 2.21 11.73
CA MET A 1 10.20 1.24 10.80
C MET A 1 9.52 2.04 9.69
N LEU A 2 9.82 1.79 8.41
CA LEU A 2 9.16 2.48 7.29
C LEU A 2 8.05 1.58 6.74
N MET A 3 6.81 2.06 6.76
CA MET A 3 5.69 1.45 6.06
C MET A 3 5.46 2.22 4.76
N THR A 4 5.18 1.52 3.67
CA THR A 4 4.86 2.17 2.38
C THR A 4 3.52 1.67 1.88
N ILE A 5 2.82 2.48 1.11
CA ILE A 5 1.53 2.12 0.52
C ILE A 5 1.74 1.84 -0.97
N ARG A 6 1.30 0.67 -1.44
CA ARG A 6 1.27 0.29 -2.86
C ARG A 6 -0.03 -0.41 -3.19
N CYS A 7 -0.66 0.01 -4.29
CA CYS A 7 -1.89 -0.63 -4.74
C CYS A 7 -1.66 -2.10 -5.10
N SER A 8 -2.24 -3.01 -4.34
CA SER A 8 -2.25 -4.47 -4.58
C SER A 8 -2.84 -4.88 -5.93
N ARG A 9 -3.62 -4.01 -6.60
CA ARG A 9 -4.20 -4.30 -7.93
C ARG A 9 -3.26 -3.93 -9.09
N CYS A 10 -2.50 -2.85 -8.98
CA CYS A 10 -1.72 -2.32 -10.12
C CYS A 10 -0.29 -1.90 -9.79
N GLY A 11 0.16 -2.05 -8.54
CA GLY A 11 1.50 -1.70 -8.08
C GLY A 11 1.76 -0.20 -7.88
N CYS A 12 0.84 0.69 -8.28
CA CYS A 12 1.04 2.14 -8.17
C CYS A 12 1.20 2.59 -6.70
N ALA A 13 2.20 3.44 -6.45
CA ALA A 13 2.47 4.04 -5.13
C ALA A 13 1.81 5.42 -4.94
N ARG A 14 1.15 5.96 -5.97
CA ARG A 14 0.48 7.27 -5.92
C ARG A 14 -1.00 7.11 -5.58
N PHE A 15 -1.53 8.01 -4.78
CA PHE A 15 -2.93 8.04 -4.37
C PHE A 15 -3.48 9.46 -4.29
N PHE A 16 -4.80 9.58 -4.30
CA PHE A 16 -5.53 10.81 -4.00
C PHE A 16 -6.59 10.52 -2.93
N TYR A 17 -6.99 11.54 -2.17
CA TYR A 17 -8.06 11.42 -1.19
C TYR A 17 -9.40 11.83 -1.81
N THR A 18 -10.42 11.00 -1.66
CA THR A 18 -11.79 11.42 -1.96
C THR A 18 -12.33 12.22 -0.78
N LEU A 19 -12.90 13.40 -1.07
CA LEU A 19 -13.60 14.25 -0.11
C LEU A 19 -15.12 14.05 -0.25
N ASN A 20 -15.88 14.37 0.80
CA ASN A 20 -17.33 14.25 0.78
C ASN A 20 -17.93 15.23 -0.23
N GLY A 21 -18.46 14.72 -1.35
CA GLY A 21 -19.49 15.39 -2.12
C GLY A 21 -20.84 15.22 -1.43
N THR A 22 -21.70 16.23 -1.48
CA THR A 22 -22.98 16.37 -0.75
C THR A 22 -24.07 15.33 -1.04
N LYS A 23 -23.75 14.16 -1.61
CA LYS A 23 -24.70 13.07 -1.84
C LYS A 23 -24.10 11.73 -1.44
N LEU A 24 -24.41 11.30 -0.21
CA LEU A 24 -24.17 9.95 0.29
C LEU A 24 -25.00 8.94 -0.54
N THR A 25 -24.47 8.50 -1.67
CA THR A 25 -24.80 7.17 -2.17
C THR A 25 -23.85 6.19 -1.49
N ARG A 26 -24.37 5.04 -1.02
CA ARG A 26 -23.63 3.95 -0.33
C ARG A 26 -22.41 3.42 -1.12
N GLU A 27 -22.27 3.85 -2.37
CA GLU A 27 -21.23 3.49 -3.33
C GLU A 27 -20.00 4.43 -3.34
N GLN A 28 -20.05 5.57 -2.63
CA GLN A 28 -18.92 6.50 -2.58
C GLN A 28 -17.97 6.15 -1.40
N HIS A 29 -16.83 5.56 -1.74
CA HIS A 29 -15.73 5.36 -0.80
C HIS A 29 -15.13 6.72 -0.37
N HIS A 30 -15.03 6.93 0.93
CA HIS A 30 -14.31 8.06 1.53
C HIS A 30 -12.93 7.61 2.01
N GLY A 31 -11.88 8.13 1.37
CA GLY A 31 -10.51 7.80 1.76
C GLY A 31 -9.53 7.83 0.60
N ALA A 32 -8.37 7.21 0.81
CA ALA A 32 -7.33 7.14 -0.22
C ALA A 32 -7.72 6.17 -1.34
N CYS A 33 -7.57 6.62 -2.58
CA CYS A 33 -7.80 5.84 -3.79
C CYS A 33 -6.54 5.82 -4.64
N CYS A 34 -6.28 4.70 -5.33
CA CYS A 34 -5.15 4.58 -6.24
C CYS A 34 -5.25 5.60 -7.39
N ALA A 35 -4.17 6.34 -7.64
CA ALA A 35 -4.14 7.34 -8.72
C ALA A 35 -4.17 6.74 -10.14
N ALA A 36 -3.82 5.46 -10.29
CA ALA A 36 -3.81 4.76 -11.57
C ALA A 36 -5.14 4.03 -11.84
N CYS A 37 -5.52 3.08 -10.99
CA CYS A 37 -6.69 2.22 -11.24
C CYS A 37 -7.96 2.64 -10.49
N ARG A 38 -7.92 3.77 -9.77
CA ARG A 38 -9.04 4.34 -8.98
C ARG A 38 -9.62 3.43 -7.89
N LYS A 39 -9.07 2.23 -7.69
CA LYS A 39 -9.45 1.30 -6.61
C LYS A 39 -9.28 2.00 -5.25
N PRO A 40 -10.28 1.92 -4.36
CA PRO A 40 -10.12 2.24 -2.94
C PRO A 40 -8.95 1.49 -2.31
N LEU A 41 -8.10 2.19 -1.58
CA LEU A 41 -6.99 1.57 -0.84
C LEU A 41 -7.49 0.98 0.48
N ASN A 42 -6.95 -0.17 0.85
CA ASN A 42 -7.27 -0.87 2.10
C ASN A 42 -6.00 -1.45 2.73
N LEU A 43 -6.14 -2.18 3.85
CA LEU A 43 -5.00 -2.70 4.62
C LEU A 43 -4.06 -3.61 3.80
N ARG A 44 -4.56 -4.29 2.76
CA ARG A 44 -3.73 -5.11 1.86
C ARG A 44 -2.78 -4.28 0.99
N ASP A 45 -3.03 -2.98 0.86
CA ASP A 45 -2.19 -2.05 0.12
C ASP A 45 -1.03 -1.51 0.99
N VAL A 46 -0.95 -1.88 2.27
CA VAL A 46 0.16 -1.54 3.17
C VAL A 46 1.28 -2.56 3.01
N VAL A 47 2.45 -2.10 2.57
CA VAL A 47 3.67 -2.90 2.49
C VAL A 47 4.43 -2.73 3.80
N LEU A 48 4.44 -3.81 4.59
CA LEU A 48 5.22 -3.89 5.81
C LEU A 48 6.71 -4.05 5.46
N PRO A 49 7.62 -3.44 6.24
CA PRO A 49 9.04 -3.69 6.08
C PRO A 49 9.30 -5.16 6.42
N ILE A 50 9.76 -5.93 5.42
CA ILE A 50 10.33 -7.26 5.68
C ILE A 50 11.58 -7.00 6.53
N PRO A 51 11.72 -7.62 7.72
CA PRO A 51 12.99 -7.60 8.44
C PRO A 51 14.05 -8.11 7.46
N ARG A 52 15.07 -7.30 7.15
CA ARG A 52 16.24 -7.79 6.43
C ARG A 52 16.96 -8.76 7.36
N THR A 53 16.54 -10.02 7.41
CA THR A 53 17.41 -11.10 7.83
C THR A 53 18.48 -11.19 6.74
N PHE A 54 19.61 -10.54 7.00
CA PHE A 54 20.83 -10.86 6.27
C PHE A 54 21.03 -12.37 6.42
N PRO A 55 21.17 -13.15 5.33
CA PRO A 55 21.62 -14.52 5.48
C PRO A 55 23.00 -14.45 6.15
N ALA A 56 23.12 -15.09 7.31
CA ALA A 56 24.42 -15.28 7.96
C ALA A 56 25.35 -15.87 6.92
N ALA A 57 26.36 -15.10 6.52
CA ALA A 57 27.39 -15.57 5.62
C ALA A 57 28.01 -16.80 6.26
N PHE A 58 27.88 -17.95 5.60
CA PHE A 58 28.57 -19.18 5.98
C PHE A 58 30.05 -18.95 5.71
N THR A 59 30.81 -18.50 6.72
CA THR A 59 32.26 -18.58 6.69
C THR A 59 32.64 -19.97 7.20
N ASN A 60 32.72 -20.93 6.28
CA ASN A 60 33.61 -22.06 6.51
C ASN A 60 35.02 -21.54 6.17
N ALA A 61 35.85 -21.38 7.19
CA ALA A 61 37.29 -21.30 7.03
C ALA A 61 37.84 -22.66 7.48
N ASP A 62 38.26 -23.46 6.51
CA ASP A 62 39.22 -24.55 6.70
C ASP A 62 40.64 -23.97 6.83
#